data_AF-S4NW26-F1
#
_entry.id   AF-S4NW26-F1
#
_cell.length_a   1.000
_cell.length_b   1.000
_cell.length_c   1.000
_cell.angle_alpha   90.00
_cell.angle_beta   90.00
_cell.angle_gamma   90.00
#
_symmetry.space_group_name_H-M   'P 1'
#
loop_
_entity.id
_entity.type
_entity.pdbx_description
1 polymer ?
#
loop_
_entity_poly.entity_id
_entity_poly.type
_entity_poly.pdbx_seq_one_letter_code
_entity_poly.pdbx_strand_id
1 'polypeptide(L)'
;TCEVTFLNDFSSGVRLPEEVNGEGHLRVLGTGLDQDYTSGEMIFFQCSNGLSVTIRTSGTEPKLKYYTELVCNAPTIAELNPSS
;
A
#
# COMPACT_ATOMS: atom_id res chain seq x y z
N THR A 1 14.62 -0.44 -10.08
CA THR A 1 13.49 -0.28 -11.03
C THR A 1 12.20 -0.26 -10.23
N CYS A 2 11.13 0.34 -10.76
CA CYS A 2 9.83 0.45 -10.08
C CYS A 2 8.83 -0.44 -10.85
N GLU A 3 8.82 -1.73 -10.52
CA GLU A 3 7.95 -2.72 -11.17
C GLU A 3 6.78 -3.01 -10.23
N VAL A 4 5.54 -2.96 -10.73
CA VAL A 4 4.35 -3.26 -9.93
C VAL A 4 4.28 -4.75 -9.66
N THR A 5 4.37 -5.14 -8.39
CA THR A 5 4.34 -6.54 -7.95
C THR A 5 3.00 -6.93 -7.35
N PHE A 6 2.22 -5.94 -6.90
CA PHE A 6 0.88 -6.15 -6.39
C PHE A 6 -0.04 -5.01 -6.82
N LEU A 7 -1.29 -5.34 -7.16
CA LEU A 7 -2.36 -4.39 -7.44
C LEU A 7 -3.65 -4.88 -6.81
N ASN A 8 -4.42 -3.95 -6.26
CA ASN A 8 -5.76 -4.19 -5.74
C ASN A 8 -6.68 -3.03 -6.17
N ASP A 9 -7.69 -3.33 -6.97
CA ASP A 9 -8.77 -2.41 -7.30
C ASP A 9 -9.98 -2.75 -6.42
N PHE A 10 -10.28 -1.86 -5.48
CA PHE A 10 -11.37 -2.03 -4.51
C PHE A 10 -12.74 -1.76 -5.12
N SER A 11 -12.78 -1.21 -6.34
CA SER A 11 -14.03 -0.91 -7.06
C SER A 11 -14.53 -2.16 -7.78
N SER A 12 -13.63 -2.90 -8.42
CA SER A 12 -13.94 -4.14 -9.16
C SER A 12 -13.66 -5.42 -8.37
N GLY A 13 -12.89 -5.33 -7.27
CA GLY A 13 -12.43 -6.49 -6.49
C GLY A 13 -11.25 -7.22 -7.13
N VAL A 14 -10.66 -6.69 -8.22
CA VAL A 14 -9.53 -7.29 -8.93
C VAL A 14 -8.25 -7.20 -8.09
N ARG A 15 -7.55 -8.33 -7.95
CA ARG A 15 -6.25 -8.43 -7.26
C ARG A 15 -5.23 -9.14 -8.15
N LEU A 16 -4.04 -8.57 -8.24
CA LEU A 16 -2.94 -9.13 -9.03
C LEU A 16 -1.68 -9.21 -8.15
N PRO A 17 -0.99 -10.36 -8.10
CA PRO A 17 -1.48 -11.68 -8.54
C PRO A 17 -2.71 -12.13 -7.73
N GLU A 18 -3.55 -13.02 -8.29
CA GLU A 18 -4.79 -13.47 -7.63
C GLU A 18 -4.53 -14.34 -6.37
N GLU A 19 -3.37 -15.00 -6.28
CA GLU A 19 -3.01 -15.98 -5.23
C GLU A 19 -2.47 -15.35 -3.92
N VAL A 20 -2.94 -14.17 -3.53
CA VAL A 20 -2.58 -13.63 -2.21
C VAL A 20 -3.52 -14.22 -1.17
N ASN A 21 -3.10 -15.32 -0.53
CA ASN A 21 -3.80 -16.01 0.57
C ASN A 21 -3.99 -15.16 1.85
N GLY A 22 -3.66 -13.87 1.82
CA GLY A 22 -3.90 -12.93 2.90
C GLY A 22 -5.00 -11.96 2.49
N GLU A 23 -5.92 -11.67 3.43
CA GLU A 23 -6.75 -10.47 3.31
C GLU A 23 -5.84 -9.31 2.91
N GLY A 24 -6.17 -8.61 1.82
CA GLY A 24 -5.46 -7.44 1.32
C GLY A 24 -5.63 -6.27 2.29
N HIS A 25 -5.14 -6.44 3.52
CA HIS A 25 -5.17 -5.47 4.58
C HIS A 25 -4.22 -4.34 4.17
N LEU A 26 -4.81 -3.20 3.81
CA LEU A 26 -4.09 -1.96 3.56
C LEU A 26 -3.35 -1.58 4.85
N ARG A 27 -2.08 -1.96 4.94
CA ARG A 27 -1.22 -1.60 6.08
C ARG A 27 -0.65 -0.20 5.89
N VAL A 28 -1.51 0.79 5.60
CA VAL A 28 -1.11 2.18 5.35
C VAL A 28 -1.23 2.97 6.64
N LEU A 29 -0.23 2.82 7.51
CA LEU A 29 -0.21 3.48 8.82
C LEU A 29 -0.21 5.01 8.67
N GLY A 30 -1.02 5.71 9.47
CA GLY A 30 -0.99 7.17 9.57
C GLY A 30 -1.73 7.95 8.46
N THR A 31 -2.46 7.27 7.57
CA THR A 31 -3.25 7.93 6.51
C THR A 31 -4.74 8.07 6.83
N GLY A 32 -5.19 7.54 7.98
CA GLY A 32 -6.62 7.36 8.30
C GLY A 32 -7.29 6.26 7.47
N LEU A 33 -6.49 5.43 6.80
CA LEU A 33 -6.89 4.20 6.10
C LEU A 33 -6.47 2.94 6.86
N ASP A 34 -6.20 3.08 8.15
CA ASP A 34 -5.87 2.01 9.11
C ASP A 34 -7.07 1.11 9.45
N GLN A 35 -8.20 1.30 8.78
CA GLN A 35 -9.38 0.45 8.84
C GLN A 35 -9.34 -0.61 7.74
N ASP A 36 -10.02 -1.74 7.95
CA ASP A 36 -10.23 -2.76 6.93
C ASP A 36 -11.06 -2.20 5.77
N TYR A 37 -10.38 -1.62 4.78
CA TYR A 37 -11.00 -1.20 3.53
C TYR A 37 -11.20 -2.43 2.64
N THR A 38 -12.44 -2.85 2.49
CA THR A 38 -12.83 -3.99 1.65
C THR A 38 -13.52 -3.59 0.36
N SER A 39 -13.91 -2.32 0.20
CA SER A 39 -14.58 -1.78 -0.98
C SER A 39 -14.46 -0.25 -1.09
N GLY A 40 -14.58 0.29 -2.31
CA GLY A 40 -14.63 1.73 -2.59
C GLY A 40 -13.97 2.10 -3.91
N GLU A 41 -14.14 3.36 -4.35
CA GLU A 41 -13.43 3.90 -5.52
C GLU A 41 -11.96 4.18 -5.17
N MET A 42 -11.19 3.11 -5.11
CA MET A 42 -9.81 3.10 -4.66
C MET A 42 -8.99 2.07 -5.43
N ILE A 43 -7.77 2.43 -5.76
CA ILE A 43 -6.76 1.54 -6.33
C ILE A 43 -5.52 1.60 -5.44
N PHE A 44 -4.97 0.44 -5.12
CA PHE A 44 -3.70 0.28 -4.44
C PHE A 44 -2.73 -0.51 -5.29
N PHE A 45 -1.46 -0.13 -5.28
CA PHE A 45 -0.40 -0.97 -5.84
C PHE A 45 0.89 -0.85 -5.04
N GLN A 46 1.66 -1.94 -5.05
CA GLN A 46 2.99 -2.01 -4.48
C GLN A 46 4.00 -2.34 -5.58
N CYS A 47 5.16 -1.73 -5.47
CA CYS A 47 6.27 -1.93 -6.37
C CYS A 47 7.42 -2.67 -5.70
N SER A 48 8.23 -3.37 -6.51
CA SER A 48 9.37 -4.18 -6.08
C SER A 48 10.47 -3.41 -5.33
N ASN A 49 10.47 -2.08 -5.41
CA ASN A 49 11.41 -1.21 -4.71
C ASN A 49 10.90 -0.72 -3.33
N GLY A 50 9.80 -1.28 -2.83
CA GLY A 50 9.21 -0.89 -1.55
C GLY A 50 8.31 0.34 -1.61
N LEU A 51 8.06 0.90 -2.81
CA LEU A 51 7.05 1.94 -3.00
C LEU A 51 5.65 1.31 -2.93
N SER A 52 4.77 1.90 -2.14
CA SER A 52 3.34 1.59 -2.09
C SER A 52 2.54 2.86 -2.38
N VAL A 53 1.48 2.73 -3.17
CA VAL A 53 0.65 3.86 -3.60
C VAL A 53 -0.82 3.51 -3.42
N THR A 54 -1.58 4.41 -2.81
CA THR A 54 -3.04 4.36 -2.72
C THR A 54 -3.64 5.60 -3.38
N ILE A 55 -4.57 5.40 -4.30
CA ILE A 55 -5.31 6.46 -4.98
C ILE A 55 -6.80 6.25 -4.70
N ARG A 56 -7.50 7.30 -4.28
CA ARG A 56 -8.95 7.26 -4.02
C ARG A 56 -9.65 8.54 -4.44
N THR A 57 -10.94 8.44 -4.71
CA THR A 57 -11.81 9.63 -4.82
C THR A 57 -12.14 10.18 -3.44
N SER A 58 -12.39 11.49 -3.38
CA SER A 58 -12.94 12.17 -2.21
C SER A 58 -14.47 12.05 -2.22
N GLY A 59 -15.07 11.65 -1.11
CA GLY A 59 -16.50 11.31 -1.06
C GLY A 59 -17.47 12.49 -1.16
N THR A 60 -17.01 13.73 -0.96
CA THR A 60 -17.91 14.92 -0.88
C THR A 60 -17.56 16.03 -1.87
N GLU A 61 -16.42 15.97 -2.53
CA GLU A 61 -15.94 17.00 -3.46
C GLU A 61 -15.19 16.33 -4.60
N PRO A 62 -15.15 16.92 -5.83
CA PRO A 62 -14.44 16.36 -6.98
C PRO A 62 -12.93 16.51 -6.78
N LYS A 63 -12.36 15.67 -5.94
CA LYS A 63 -10.94 15.66 -5.57
C LYS A 63 -10.40 14.24 -5.61
N LEU A 64 -9.17 14.09 -6.11
CA LEU A 64 -8.40 12.86 -6.02
C LEU A 64 -7.45 12.96 -4.82
N LYS A 65 -7.41 11.93 -3.98
CA LYS A 65 -6.43 11.80 -2.90
C LYS A 65 -5.46 10.69 -3.27
N TYR A 66 -4.17 10.96 -3.12
CA TYR A 66 -3.12 9.98 -3.33
C TYR A 66 -2.18 9.95 -2.13
N TYR A 67 -1.82 8.75 -1.71
CA TYR A 67 -0.89 8.49 -0.63
C TYR A 67 0.22 7.60 -1.17
N THR A 68 1.46 7.95 -0.87
CA THR A 68 2.64 7.20 -1.30
C THR A 68 3.50 6.94 -0.08
N GLU A 69 3.95 5.71 0.09
CA GLU A 69 4.91 5.32 1.12
C GLU A 69 6.09 4.62 0.43
N LEU A 70 7.32 5.00 0.79
CA LEU A 70 8.52 4.31 0.32
C LEU A 70 9.21 3.67 1.52
N VAL A 71 9.17 2.34 1.58
CA VAL A 71 9.86 1.58 2.61
C VAL A 71 11.25 1.20 2.11
N CYS A 72 12.27 1.73 2.80
CA CYS A 72 13.66 1.39 2.52
C CYS A 72 14.18 0.45 3.62
N ASN A 73 14.70 -0.71 3.24
CA ASN A 73 15.51 -1.53 4.14
C ASN A 73 16.89 -0.88 4.28
N ALA A 74 16.99 0.09 5.17
CA ALA A 74 18.27 0.59 5.66
C ALA A 74 18.59 -0.15 6.97
N PRO A 75 19.81 -0.69 7.12
CA PRO A 75 20.23 -1.26 8.39
C PRO A 75 20.10 -0.21 9.49
N THR A 76 19.46 -0.57 10.59
CA THR A 76 19.46 0.26 11.79
C THR A 76 20.83 0.17 12.48
N ILE A 77 21.17 1.17 13.30
CA ILE A 77 22.41 1.13 14.11
C ILE A 77 22.47 -0.12 15.01
N ALA A 78 21.30 -0.60 15.46
CA ALA A 78 21.19 -1.83 16.25
C ALA A 78 21.53 -3.10 15.43
N GLU A 79 21.14 -3.15 14.16
CA GLU A 79 21.51 -4.25 13.25
C GLU A 79 22.98 -4.20 12.82
N LEU A 80 23.57 -2.99 12.76
CA LEU A 80 24.99 -2.80 12.46
C LEU A 80 25.90 -3.18 13.64
N ASN A 81 25.38 -3.15 14.87
CA ASN A 81 26.11 -3.51 16.08
C ASN A 81 25.33 -4.53 16.93
N PRO A 82 25.25 -5.81 16.52
CA PRO A 82 24.46 -6.84 17.20
C PRO A 82 25.02 -7.31 18.56
N SER A 83 26.02 -6.61 19.13
CA SER A 83 26.72 -7.04 20.36
C SER A 83 27.15 -5.86 21.25
N SER A 84 26.17 -5.11 21.76
CA SER A 84 26.33 -4.22 22.93
C SER A 84 25.21 -4.44 23.93
#